data_AF-A0AAP3A7U6-F1
#
_entry.id   AF-A0AAP3A7U6-F1
#
_cell.length_a   1.000
_cell.length_b   1.000
_cell.length_c   1.000
_cell.angle_alpha   90.00
_cell.angle_beta   90.00
_cell.angle_gamma   90.00
#
_symmetry.space_group_name_H-M   'P 1'
#
loop_
_entity.id
_entity.type
_entity.pdbx_description
1 polymer ?
#
loop_
_entity_poly.entity_id
_entity_poly.type
_entity_poly.pdbx_seq_one_letter_code
_entity_poly.pdbx_strand_id
1 'polypeptide(L)' 'TRQIITVSVNDLDSFGQGVARHNGKTLFIPGLLPQENAEVTVTEDKKQYARAKVVRRLSDSPERETPRCPHFGVCGGCQQ' A
#
# COMPACT_ATOMS: atom_id res chain seq x y z
N THR A 1 0.95 17.32 11.85
CA THR A 1 -0.30 16.57 11.60
C THR A 1 -0.03 15.55 10.52
N ARG A 2 -0.28 14.25 10.75
CA ARG A 2 -0.12 13.24 9.70
C ARG A 2 -1.23 13.45 8.66
N GLN A 3 -0.86 13.72 7.41
CA GLN A 3 -1.82 13.96 6.34
C GLN A 3 -2.37 12.63 5.83
N ILE A 4 -3.69 12.47 5.87
CA ILE A 4 -4.42 11.34 5.27
C ILE A 4 -4.87 11.76 3.88
N ILE A 5 -4.59 10.93 2.89
CA ILE A 5 -5.00 11.12 1.50
C ILE A 5 -5.65 9.84 0.96
N THR A 6 -6.59 10.00 0.03
CA THR A 6 -7.17 8.87 -0.70
C THR A 6 -6.36 8.62 -1.97
N VAL A 7 -6.01 7.37 -2.22
CA VAL A 7 -5.22 6.96 -3.39
C VAL A 7 -5.80 5.71 -4.03
N SER A 8 -5.62 5.61 -5.33
CA SER A 8 -5.89 4.41 -6.13
C SER A 8 -4.56 3.78 -6.53
N VAL A 9 -4.39 2.49 -6.25
CA VAL A 9 -3.18 1.75 -6.60
C VAL A 9 -3.35 1.10 -7.96
N ASN A 10 -2.36 1.27 -8.83
CA ASN A 10 -2.41 0.77 -10.20
C ASN A 10 -1.39 -0.34 -10.47
N ASP A 11 -0.36 -0.45 -9.64
CA ASP A 11 0.76 -1.36 -9.89
C ASP A 11 1.41 -1.82 -8.57
N LEU A 12 2.31 -2.79 -8.67
CA LEU A 12 3.17 -3.24 -7.58
C LEU A 12 4.64 -2.97 -7.93
N ASP A 13 5.45 -2.65 -6.93
CA ASP A 13 6.90 -2.66 -7.10
C ASP A 13 7.47 -4.08 -6.95
N SER A 14 8.78 -4.22 -7.14
CA SER A 14 9.48 -5.51 -7.03
C SER A 14 9.44 -6.13 -5.62
N PHE A 15 8.99 -5.39 -4.60
CA PHE A 15 8.81 -5.86 -3.23
C PHE A 15 7.33 -6.14 -2.91
N GLY A 16 6.44 -6.10 -3.90
CA GLY A 16 5.00 -6.30 -3.72
C GLY A 16 4.30 -5.15 -2.99
N GLN A 17 4.90 -3.96 -2.96
CA GLN A 17 4.25 -2.77 -2.41
C GLN A 17 3.35 -2.13 -3.47
N GLY A 18 2.17 -1.68 -3.05
CA GLY A 18 1.28 -0.90 -3.89
C GLY A 18 1.94 0.40 -4.35
N VAL A 19 1.85 0.69 -5.65
CA VAL A 19 2.35 1.91 -6.26
C VAL A 19 1.18 2.79 -6.71
N ALA A 20 1.15 3.99 -6.16
CA ALA A 20 0.23 5.05 -6.57
C ALA A 20 1.01 6.31 -6.98
N ARG A 21 0.31 7.26 -7.62
CA ARG A 21 0.84 8.58 -7.95
C ARG A 21 0.06 9.63 -7.19
N HIS A 22 0.76 10.52 -6.50
CA HIS A 22 0.15 11.66 -5.81
C HIS A 22 1.04 12.89 -5.99
N ASN A 23 0.46 14.00 -6.45
CA ASN A 23 1.17 15.26 -6.73
C ASN A 23 2.45 15.09 -7.57
N GLY A 24 2.40 14.25 -8.60
CA GLY A 24 3.53 13.96 -9.48
C GLY A 24 4.60 13.04 -8.88
N LYS A 25 4.52 12.69 -7.59
CA LYS A 25 5.44 11.76 -6.93
C LYS A 25 4.91 10.32 -6.98
N THR A 26 5.84 9.38 -7.01
CA THR A 26 5.54 7.96 -6.75
C THR A 26 5.32 7.76 -5.25
N LEU A 27 4.24 7.09 -4.90
CA LEU A 27 3.89 6.75 -3.52
C LEU A 27 3.95 5.23 -3.36
N PHE A 28 4.81 4.75 -2.46
CA PHE A 28 4.95 3.33 -2.14
C PHE A 28 4.12 2.99 -0.89
N ILE A 29 3.28 1.98 -0.99
CA ILE A 29 2.24 1.66 -0.01
C ILE A 29 2.17 0.13 0.20
N PRO A 30 2.88 -0.41 1.22
CA PRO A 30 2.78 -1.82 1.56
C PRO A 30 1.34 -2.25 1.88
N GLY A 31 0.94 -3.42 1.37
CA GLY A 31 -0.34 -4.06 1.71
C GLY A 31 -1.54 -3.65 0.85
N LEU A 32 -1.33 -2.83 -0.18
CA LEU A 32 -2.32 -2.56 -1.23
C LEU A 32 -1.99 -3.32 -2.51
N LEU A 33 -3.02 -3.79 -3.18
CA LEU A 33 -2.96 -4.45 -4.48
C LEU A 33 -3.42 -3.49 -5.60
N PRO A 34 -3.07 -3.78 -6.87
CA PRO A 34 -3.65 -3.08 -8.01
C PRO A 34 -5.18 -3.11 -7.96
N GLN A 35 -5.81 -2.02 -8.42
CA GLN A 35 -7.27 -1.81 -8.42
C GLN A 35 -7.89 -1.55 -7.03
N GLU A 36 -7.08 -1.38 -5.99
CA GLU A 36 -7.56 -0.97 -4.67
C GLU A 36 -7.55 0.54 -4.45
N ASN A 37 -8.55 1.00 -3.72
CA ASN A 37 -8.63 2.37 -3.20
C ASN A 37 -8.44 2.33 -1.68
N ALA A 38 -7.67 3.26 -1.14
CA ALA A 38 -7.41 3.34 0.29
C ALA A 38 -7.15 4.77 0.77
N GLU A 39 -7.49 5.01 2.03
CA GLU A 39 -6.98 6.11 2.82
C GLU A 39 -5.60 5.74 3.35
N VAL A 40 -4.60 6.57 3.07
CA VAL A 40 -3.22 6.34 3.47
C VAL A 40 -2.65 7.56 4.18
N THR A 41 -1.78 7.33 5.16
CA THR A 41 -1.03 8.38 5.83
C THR A 41 0.39 8.43 5.29
N VAL A 42 0.84 9.59 4.83
CA VAL A 42 2.24 9.77 4.41
C VAL A 42 3.13 9.65 5.64
N THR A 43 4.08 8.73 5.58
CA THR A 43 5.06 8.49 6.66
C THR A 43 6.43 9.03 6.32
N GLU A 44 6.75 9.17 5.04
CA GLU A 44 7.98 9.78 4.56
C GLU A 44 7.71 10.52 3.25
N ASP A 45 8.15 11.77 3.16
CA ASP A 45 8.10 12.58 1.94
C ASP A 45 9.52 12.95 1.51
N LYS A 46 9.93 12.50 0.32
CA LYS A 46 11.20 12.85 -0.32
C LYS A 46 10.91 13.66 -1.59
N LYS A 47 11.97 14.19 -2.20
CA LYS A 47 11.87 15.01 -3.42
C LYS A 47 11.24 14.26 -4.59
N GLN A 48 11.60 12.98 -4.78
CA GLN A 48 11.19 12.18 -5.94
C GLN A 48 10.06 11.17 -5.64
N TYR A 49 9.92 10.77 -4.37
CA TYR A 49 8.97 9.75 -3.95
C TYR A 49 8.48 10.02 -2.53
N ALA A 50 7.42 9.32 -2.15
CA ALA A 50 6.94 9.28 -0.78
C ALA A 50 6.59 7.84 -0.39
N ARG A 51 6.52 7.59 0.91
CA ARG A 51 6.04 6.33 1.49
C ARG A 51 4.82 6.61 2.34
N ALA A 52 3.83 5.73 2.25
CA ALA A 52 2.63 5.84 3.05
C ALA A 52 2.24 4.49 3.66
N LYS A 53 1.46 4.55 4.74
CA LYS A 53 0.84 3.39 5.37
C LYS A 53 -0.66 3.45 5.17
N VAL A 54 -1.27 2.29 4.93
CA VAL A 54 -2.73 2.14 4.86
C VAL A 54 -3.33 2.47 6.21
N VAL A 55 -4.26 3.43 6.23
CA VAL A 55 -5.12 3.71 7.38
C VAL A 55 -6.39 2.88 7.23
N ARG A 56 -7.00 2.88 6.05
CA ARG A 56 -8.23 2.16 5.76
C ARG A 56 -8.32 1.82 4.27
N ARG A 57 -8.56 0.55 3.93
CA ARG A 57 -8.94 0.16 2.56
C ARG A 57 -10.41 0.53 2.31
N LEU A 58 -10.68 1.11 1.16
CA LEU A 58 -12.00 1.51 0.68
C LEU A 58 -12.57 0.50 -0.32
N SER A 59 -11.69 -0.19 -1.05
CA SER A 59 -12.05 -1.32 -1.91
C SER A 59 -10.96 -2.39 -1.83
N ASP A 60 -11.38 -3.64 -1.97
CA ASP A 60 -10.48 -4.79 -2.10
C ASP A 60 -10.42 -5.24 -3.57
N SER A 61 -9.24 -5.65 -4.03
CA SER A 61 -9.05 -6.22 -5.36
C SER A 61 -9.68 -7.62 -5.45
N PRO A 62 -10.22 -8.04 -6.60
CA PRO A 62 -10.67 -9.42 -6.80
C PRO A 62 -9.55 -10.46 -6.62
N GLU A 63 -8.29 -10.05 -6.74
CA GLU A 63 -7.11 -10.92 -6.52
C GLU A 63 -6.72 -11.00 -5.05
N ARG A 64 -7.39 -10.25 -4.15
CA ARG A 64 -7.10 -10.30 -2.73
C ARG A 64 -7.55 -11.62 -2.14
N GLU A 65 -6.59 -12.43 -1.71
CA GLU A 65 -6.84 -13.61 -0.91
C GLU A 65 -6.59 -13.36 0.59
N THR A 66 -7.37 -14.05 1.42
CA THR A 66 -7.05 -14.13 2.86
C THR A 66 -5.92 -15.14 3.04
N PRO A 67 -4.79 -14.75 3.68
CA PRO A 67 -3.68 -15.65 3.92
C PRO A 67 -4.13 -16.89 4.72
N ARG A 68 -3.74 -18.08 4.25
CA ARG A 68 -4.10 -19.35 4.90
C ARG A 68 -3.30 -19.62 6.18
N CYS A 69 -2.15 -18.97 6.32
CA CYS A 69 -1.28 -19.14 7.47
C CYS A 69 -1.80 -18.31 8.67
N PRO A 70 -2.11 -18.94 9.82
CA PRO A 70 -2.58 -18.21 11.01
C PRO A 70 -1.52 -17.29 11.62
N HIS A 71 -0.25 -17.46 11.24
CA HIS A 71 0.86 -16.59 11.67
C HIS A 71 1.18 -15.47 10.67
N PHE A 72 0.41 -15.35 9.58
CA PHE A 72 0.62 -14.30 8.59
C PHE A 72 0.51 -12.92 9.26
N GLY A 73 1.49 -12.05 8.98
CA GLY A 73 1.62 -10.73 9.63
C GLY A 73 2.42 -10.73 10.92
N VAL A 74 2.81 -11.90 11.46
CA VAL A 74 3.61 -12.02 12.68
C VAL A 74 5.02 -12.55 12.38
N CYS A 75 5.14 -13.62 11.58
CA CYS A 75 6.41 -14.32 11.41
C CYS A 75 7.24 -13.89 10.19
N GLY A 76 6.73 -13.03 9.30
CA GLY A 76 7.44 -12.53 8.11
C GLY A 76 7.73 -13.56 7.01
N GLY A 77 7.67 -14.86 7.29
CA GLY A 77 8.10 -15.92 6.37
C GLY A 77 7.27 -16.08 5.09
N CYS A 78 6.04 -15.56 5.05
CA CYS A 78 5.17 -15.61 3.86
C CYS A 78 5.27 -14.36 2.97
N GLN A 79 6.21 -13.44 3.24
CA GLN A 79 6.45 -12.22 2.45
C GLN A 79 7.80 -12.27 1.71
N GLN A 80 8.44 -13.44 1.64
CA GLN A 80 9.77 -13.67 1.05
C GLN A 80 9.68 -14.09 -0.42
#